data_AF-A0A917UQ83-F1
#
_entry.id   AF-A0A917UQ83-F1
#
_cell.length_a   1.000
_cell.length_b   1.000
_cell.length_c   1.000
_cell.angle_alpha   90.00
_cell.angle_beta   90.00
_cell.angle_gamma   90.00
#
_symmetry.space_group_name_H-M   'P 1'
#
loop_
_entity.id
_entity.type
_entity.pdbx_description
1 polymer ?
#
loop_
_entity_poly.entity_id
_entity_poly.type
_entity_poly.pdbx_seq_one_letter_code
_entity_poly.pdbx_strand_id
1 'polypeptide(L)'
;MQKTLSALILATLLAACGQQATPAAQDAAGYAARPELQDAGSQAILARYGDDPGLLAALQVAYGERAAQAPTVAVPTLTGLSLDGDRLAYVKSVGWGSVPNYDAQYARYSVTALPYPGLDWTRDGCSAPDGLGLGYREDFRPACNVHDFGYRNLKVYERTDANRKTTDEVFHANMDGICAAKSFLKRPACYAASYAYYQGVRVGGSSSF
;
A
#
# COMPACT_ATOMS: atom_id res chain seq x y z
N MET A 1 -67.24 -23.84 -38.55
CA MET A 1 -67.14 -22.90 -37.41
C MET A 1 -65.78 -23.08 -36.75
N GLN A 2 -64.83 -22.15 -36.94
CA GLN A 2 -63.78 -21.86 -35.95
C GLN A 2 -63.05 -20.59 -36.41
N LYS A 3 -63.23 -19.51 -35.66
CA LYS A 3 -62.58 -18.21 -35.85
C LYS A 3 -61.29 -18.22 -35.05
N THR A 4 -60.15 -18.04 -35.70
CA THR A 4 -58.86 -17.80 -35.03
C THR A 4 -58.73 -16.32 -34.68
N LEU A 5 -58.68 -16.00 -33.39
CA LEU A 5 -58.35 -14.65 -32.91
C LEU A 5 -56.84 -14.42 -33.01
N SER A 6 -56.45 -13.32 -33.65
CA SER A 6 -55.09 -12.77 -33.59
C SER A 6 -54.95 -11.92 -32.33
N ALA A 7 -54.00 -12.25 -31.44
CA ALA A 7 -53.62 -11.42 -30.31
C ALA A 7 -52.42 -10.55 -30.72
N LEU A 8 -52.62 -9.22 -30.79
CA LEU A 8 -51.55 -8.24 -30.93
C LEU A 8 -50.84 -8.09 -29.57
N ILE A 9 -49.57 -8.49 -29.48
CA ILE A 9 -48.72 -8.24 -28.31
C ILE A 9 -48.06 -6.87 -28.53
N LEU A 10 -48.51 -5.87 -27.76
CA LEU A 10 -47.93 -4.53 -27.73
C LEU A 10 -46.68 -4.56 -26.83
N ALA A 11 -45.49 -4.59 -27.42
CA ALA A 11 -44.23 -4.52 -26.67
C ALA A 11 -43.92 -3.05 -26.30
N THR A 12 -44.03 -2.73 -25.02
CA THR A 12 -43.58 -1.45 -24.45
C THR A 12 -42.06 -1.47 -24.26
N LEU A 13 -41.34 -0.67 -25.06
CA LEU A 13 -39.91 -0.44 -24.90
C LEU A 13 -39.69 0.63 -23.82
N LEU A 14 -39.28 0.22 -22.60
CA LEU A 14 -38.69 1.15 -21.63
C LEU A 14 -37.23 1.41 -22.03
N ALA A 15 -36.94 2.64 -22.48
CA ALA A 15 -35.59 3.13 -22.62
C ALA A 15 -35.00 3.43 -21.24
N ALA A 16 -34.24 2.48 -20.68
CA ALA A 16 -33.42 2.74 -19.51
C ALA A 16 -32.17 3.51 -19.93
N CYS A 17 -32.01 4.74 -19.45
CA CYS A 17 -30.74 5.47 -19.49
C CYS A 17 -29.74 4.77 -18.55
N GLY A 18 -29.17 3.65 -18.97
CA GLY A 18 -28.03 3.03 -18.33
C GLY A 18 -26.76 3.75 -18.79
N GLN A 19 -26.20 4.64 -17.98
CA GLN A 19 -24.78 4.98 -18.11
C GLN A 19 -24.01 3.68 -17.90
N GLN A 20 -23.56 3.08 -19.00
CA GLN A 20 -22.66 1.93 -18.96
C GLN A 20 -21.44 2.35 -18.15
N ALA A 21 -21.25 1.73 -16.99
CA ALA A 21 -20.03 1.88 -16.22
C ALA A 21 -18.85 1.58 -17.15
N THR A 22 -17.87 2.48 -17.20
CA THR A 22 -16.67 2.23 -18.00
C THR A 22 -16.04 0.94 -17.49
N PRO A 23 -15.78 -0.06 -18.35
CA PRO A 23 -15.18 -1.30 -17.91
C PRO A 23 -13.81 -1.01 -17.27
N ALA A 24 -13.49 -1.72 -16.19
CA ALA A 24 -12.20 -1.63 -15.53
C ALA A 24 -11.08 -1.94 -16.52
N ALA A 25 -9.95 -1.22 -16.41
CA ALA A 25 -8.81 -1.46 -17.27
C ALA A 25 -8.20 -2.85 -17.02
N GLN A 26 -7.68 -3.46 -18.08
CA GLN A 26 -7.05 -4.78 -18.03
C GLN A 26 -5.54 -4.71 -17.71
N ASP A 27 -4.93 -3.53 -17.87
CA ASP A 27 -3.56 -3.19 -17.54
C ASP A 27 -3.50 -1.80 -16.91
N ALA A 28 -2.36 -1.45 -16.28
CA ALA A 28 -2.22 -0.13 -15.66
C ALA A 28 -2.09 0.99 -16.70
N ALA A 29 -1.55 0.68 -17.89
CA ALA A 29 -1.46 1.61 -19.02
C ALA A 29 -2.83 2.15 -19.46
N GLY A 30 -3.92 1.37 -19.28
CA GLY A 30 -5.29 1.78 -19.54
C GLY A 30 -5.76 2.98 -18.69
N TYR A 31 -5.07 3.31 -17.59
CA TYR A 31 -5.34 4.52 -16.81
C TYR A 31 -4.51 5.74 -17.27
N ALA A 32 -3.59 5.60 -18.22
CA ALA A 32 -2.63 6.66 -18.54
C ALA A 32 -3.28 7.97 -19.06
N ALA A 33 -4.47 7.89 -19.65
CA ALA A 33 -5.24 9.05 -20.11
C ALA A 33 -6.12 9.69 -19.01
N ARG A 34 -6.12 9.16 -17.78
CA ARG A 34 -6.94 9.69 -16.69
C ARG A 34 -6.42 11.07 -16.24
N PRO A 35 -7.30 12.07 -16.02
CA PRO A 35 -6.90 13.42 -15.65
C PRO A 35 -6.04 13.48 -14.38
N GLU A 36 -6.28 12.59 -13.41
CA GLU A 36 -5.57 12.56 -12.12
C GLU A 36 -4.13 12.06 -12.23
N LEU A 37 -3.73 11.49 -13.38
CA LEU A 37 -2.43 10.86 -13.60
C LEU A 37 -1.58 11.60 -14.65
N GLN A 38 -1.97 12.81 -15.06
CA GLN A 38 -1.27 13.56 -16.11
C GLN A 38 0.02 14.25 -15.65
N ASP A 39 0.32 14.24 -14.35
CA ASP A 39 1.59 14.77 -13.86
C ASP A 39 2.79 13.90 -14.31
N ALA A 40 3.96 14.53 -14.43
CA ALA A 40 5.15 13.88 -14.96
C ALA A 40 5.59 12.64 -14.18
N GLY A 41 5.40 12.62 -12.85
CA GLY A 41 5.79 11.46 -12.03
C GLY A 41 4.83 10.29 -12.22
N SER A 42 3.52 10.56 -12.30
CA SER A 42 2.53 9.52 -12.57
C SER A 42 2.76 8.89 -13.95
N GLN A 43 3.03 9.71 -14.96
CA GLN A 43 3.36 9.24 -16.31
C GLN A 43 4.66 8.44 -16.34
N ALA A 44 5.69 8.84 -15.58
CA ALA A 44 6.94 8.08 -15.48
C ALA A 44 6.75 6.71 -14.82
N ILE A 45 5.89 6.62 -13.79
CA ILE A 45 5.56 5.35 -13.14
C ILE A 45 4.78 4.44 -14.07
N LEU A 46 3.78 4.97 -14.78
CA LEU A 46 3.01 4.23 -15.78
C LEU A 46 3.91 3.73 -16.91
N ALA A 47 4.86 4.54 -17.38
CA ALA A 47 5.82 4.11 -18.40
C ALA A 47 6.75 2.99 -17.90
N ARG A 48 7.09 2.97 -16.60
CA ARG A 48 8.00 1.98 -16.01
C ARG A 48 7.32 0.70 -15.58
N TYR A 49 6.09 0.79 -15.08
CA TYR A 49 5.36 -0.30 -14.41
C TYR A 49 3.97 -0.56 -15.02
N GLY A 50 3.68 -0.03 -16.22
CA GLY A 50 2.36 -0.12 -16.86
C GLY A 50 1.84 -1.55 -17.09
N ASP A 51 2.76 -2.50 -17.27
CA ASP A 51 2.45 -3.92 -17.46
C ASP A 51 2.51 -4.72 -16.14
N ASP A 52 2.81 -4.06 -15.02
CA ASP A 52 2.94 -4.71 -13.73
C ASP A 52 1.56 -4.90 -13.07
N PRO A 53 1.14 -6.14 -12.77
CA PRO A 53 -0.15 -6.41 -12.13
C PRO A 53 -0.29 -5.74 -10.75
N GLY A 54 0.82 -5.44 -10.07
CA GLY A 54 0.80 -4.72 -8.80
C GLY A 54 0.38 -3.25 -8.97
N LEU A 55 0.86 -2.55 -10.00
CA LEU A 55 0.42 -1.18 -10.29
C LEU A 55 -1.06 -1.16 -10.71
N LEU A 56 -1.48 -2.14 -11.53
CA LEU A 56 -2.88 -2.29 -11.91
C LEU A 56 -3.77 -2.44 -10.67
N ALA A 57 -3.37 -3.30 -9.72
CA ALA A 57 -4.10 -3.48 -8.48
C ALA A 57 -4.20 -2.20 -7.65
N ALA A 58 -3.10 -1.44 -7.52
CA ALA A 58 -3.08 -0.18 -6.81
C ALA A 58 -4.03 0.85 -7.44
N LEU A 59 -4.04 0.98 -8.77
CA LEU A 59 -4.93 1.90 -9.47
C LEU A 59 -6.40 1.47 -9.39
N GLN A 60 -6.70 0.18 -9.51
CA GLN A 60 -8.06 -0.33 -9.33
C GLN A 60 -8.59 -0.04 -7.92
N VAL A 61 -7.74 -0.14 -6.88
CA VAL A 61 -8.12 0.28 -5.52
C VAL A 61 -8.35 1.79 -5.46
N ALA A 62 -7.46 2.59 -6.07
CA ALA A 62 -7.59 4.05 -6.06
C ALA A 62 -8.88 4.56 -6.72
N TYR A 63 -9.32 3.91 -7.79
CA TYR A 63 -10.56 4.23 -8.52
C TYR A 63 -11.82 3.52 -7.96
N GLY A 64 -11.68 2.70 -6.90
CA GLY A 64 -12.80 2.00 -6.27
C GLY A 64 -13.32 0.79 -7.07
N GLU A 65 -12.54 0.29 -8.02
CA GLU A 65 -12.83 -0.86 -8.86
C GLU A 65 -12.44 -2.18 -8.17
N ARG A 66 -11.54 -2.11 -7.18
CA ARG A 66 -11.10 -3.23 -6.33
C ARG A 66 -11.10 -2.83 -4.85
N ALA A 67 -11.42 -3.77 -3.96
CA ALA A 67 -11.27 -3.57 -2.52
C ALA A 67 -9.79 -3.57 -2.11
N ALA A 68 -9.41 -2.67 -1.21
CA ALA A 68 -8.07 -2.67 -0.63
C ALA A 68 -7.83 -3.97 0.15
N GLN A 69 -6.65 -4.58 -0.02
CA GLN A 69 -6.25 -5.80 0.66
C GLN A 69 -5.19 -5.45 1.72
N ALA A 70 -5.49 -5.71 2.99
CA ALA A 70 -4.46 -5.63 4.03
C ALA A 70 -3.49 -6.81 3.91
N PRO A 71 -2.18 -6.63 4.14
CA PRO A 71 -1.24 -7.74 4.17
C PRO A 71 -1.57 -8.65 5.35
N THR A 72 -1.62 -9.96 5.09
CA THR A 72 -1.77 -10.96 6.15
C THR A 72 -0.42 -11.14 6.84
N VAL A 73 -0.22 -10.42 7.94
CA VAL A 73 1.02 -10.49 8.72
C VAL A 73 0.79 -11.24 10.02
N ALA A 74 1.54 -12.32 10.22
CA ALA A 74 1.57 -13.04 11.48
C ALA A 74 2.48 -12.30 12.46
N VAL A 75 1.90 -11.49 13.34
CA VAL A 75 2.62 -10.86 14.45
C VAL A 75 2.70 -11.85 15.61
N PRO A 76 3.90 -12.24 16.08
CA PRO A 76 4.02 -13.13 17.23
C PRO A 76 3.51 -12.48 18.52
N THR A 77 2.86 -13.26 19.37
CA THR A 77 2.40 -12.81 20.69
C THR A 77 3.55 -12.78 21.70
N LEU A 78 3.55 -11.79 22.59
CA LEU A 78 4.44 -11.78 23.76
C LEU A 78 4.05 -12.91 24.71
N THR A 79 5.01 -13.72 25.12
CA THR A 79 4.76 -14.94 25.90
C THR A 79 5.22 -14.82 27.35
N GLY A 80 6.16 -13.92 27.65
CA GLY A 80 6.81 -13.84 28.97
C GLY A 80 7.81 -14.97 29.22
N LEU A 81 8.06 -15.83 28.23
CA LEU A 81 8.90 -17.03 28.40
C LEU A 81 10.39 -16.74 28.19
N SER A 82 10.73 -15.76 27.34
CA SER A 82 12.12 -15.34 27.14
C SER A 82 12.20 -13.86 26.73
N LEU A 83 13.17 -13.14 27.28
CA LEU A 83 13.40 -11.74 26.95
C LEU A 83 13.72 -11.55 25.46
N ASP A 84 14.51 -12.46 24.88
CA ASP A 84 14.92 -12.39 23.48
C ASP A 84 13.77 -12.70 22.52
N GLY A 85 12.98 -13.75 22.81
CA GLY A 85 11.78 -14.08 22.03
C GLY A 85 10.74 -12.96 22.11
N ASP A 86 10.51 -12.41 23.30
CA ASP A 86 9.57 -11.31 23.46
C ASP A 86 10.10 -10.00 22.84
N ARG A 87 11.42 -9.76 22.85
CA ARG A 87 12.04 -8.63 22.11
C ARG A 87 11.74 -8.75 20.61
N LEU A 88 11.94 -9.94 20.04
CA LEU A 88 11.67 -10.17 18.62
C LEU A 88 10.18 -10.03 18.29
N ALA A 89 9.30 -10.59 19.12
CA ALA A 89 7.85 -10.42 18.98
C ALA A 89 7.44 -8.95 19.07
N TYR A 90 8.05 -8.19 19.99
CA TYR A 90 7.84 -6.75 20.10
C TYR A 90 8.29 -6.01 18.84
N VAL A 91 9.53 -6.25 18.37
CA VAL A 91 10.04 -5.66 17.11
C VAL A 91 9.09 -5.92 15.95
N LYS A 92 8.61 -7.16 15.80
CA LYS A 92 7.65 -7.52 14.75
C LYS A 92 6.30 -6.83 14.94
N SER A 93 5.78 -6.73 16.16
CA SER A 93 4.51 -6.03 16.42
C SER A 93 4.56 -4.53 16.12
N VAL A 94 5.72 -3.90 16.32
CA VAL A 94 5.92 -2.48 16.02
C VAL A 94 6.22 -2.27 14.54
N GLY A 95 7.22 -2.98 13.99
CA GLY A 95 7.67 -2.83 12.60
C GLY A 95 6.70 -3.40 11.56
N TRP A 96 5.80 -4.29 11.96
CA TRP A 96 4.73 -4.80 11.09
C TRP A 96 3.35 -4.23 11.43
N GLY A 97 3.30 -3.23 12.31
CA GLY A 97 2.08 -2.54 12.71
C GLY A 97 1.70 -1.38 11.79
N SER A 98 0.64 -0.69 12.17
CA SER A 98 0.19 0.54 11.53
C SER A 98 1.05 1.75 11.95
N VAL A 99 1.02 2.82 11.15
CA VAL A 99 1.64 4.11 11.52
C VAL A 99 1.22 4.59 12.93
N PRO A 100 -0.08 4.62 13.31
CA PRO A 100 -0.46 5.01 14.67
C PRO A 100 0.11 4.11 15.77
N ASN A 101 0.25 2.80 15.52
CA ASN A 101 0.86 1.89 16.48
C ASN A 101 2.35 2.24 16.67
N TYR A 102 3.09 2.40 15.57
CA TYR A 102 4.49 2.82 15.63
C TYR A 102 4.66 4.15 16.37
N ASP A 103 3.88 5.18 16.03
CA ASP A 103 3.99 6.51 16.64
C ASP A 103 3.74 6.46 18.15
N ALA A 104 2.76 5.66 18.59
CA ALA A 104 2.49 5.44 20.01
C ALA A 104 3.67 4.77 20.72
N GLN A 105 4.31 3.77 20.12
CA GLN A 105 5.48 3.11 20.72
C GLN A 105 6.72 4.00 20.69
N TYR A 106 6.94 4.74 19.60
CA TYR A 106 8.03 5.71 19.48
C TYR A 106 7.94 6.78 20.56
N ALA A 107 6.75 7.33 20.81
CA ALA A 107 6.51 8.32 21.86
C ALA A 107 6.73 7.77 23.27
N ARG A 108 6.50 6.46 23.49
CA ARG A 108 6.81 5.80 24.77
C ARG A 108 8.31 5.56 24.93
N TYR A 109 8.99 5.20 23.84
CA TYR A 109 10.43 4.98 23.86
C TYR A 109 11.22 6.27 24.15
N SER A 110 10.77 7.41 23.61
CA SER A 110 11.43 8.70 23.87
C SER A 110 11.36 9.13 25.34
N VAL A 111 10.41 8.60 26.10
CA VAL A 111 10.25 8.87 27.54
C VAL A 111 10.87 7.76 28.40
N THR A 112 10.85 6.51 27.93
CA THR A 112 11.34 5.33 28.66
C THR A 112 12.07 4.38 27.72
N ALA A 113 13.23 3.84 28.08
CA ALA A 113 13.92 2.82 27.27
C ALA A 113 13.25 1.41 27.31
N LEU A 114 11.96 1.35 27.63
CA LEU A 114 11.17 0.15 27.85
C LEU A 114 10.22 -0.12 26.65
N PRO A 115 9.80 -1.37 26.40
CA PRO A 115 10.07 -2.56 27.20
C PRO A 115 11.43 -3.24 26.94
N TYR A 116 12.13 -2.94 25.84
CA TYR A 116 13.40 -3.59 25.49
C TYR A 116 14.50 -2.57 25.17
N PRO A 117 15.58 -2.51 25.97
CA PRO A 117 16.73 -1.66 25.65
C PRO A 117 17.49 -2.20 24.44
N GLY A 118 18.22 -1.31 23.75
CA GLY A 118 19.09 -1.66 22.62
C GLY A 118 18.41 -1.72 21.25
N LEU A 119 17.09 -1.50 21.17
CA LEU A 119 16.40 -1.34 19.90
C LEU A 119 16.83 -0.05 19.19
N ASP A 120 17.02 -0.12 17.88
CA ASP A 120 17.34 1.04 17.05
C ASP A 120 16.04 1.75 16.61
N TRP A 121 15.80 2.93 17.16
CA TRP A 121 14.67 3.80 16.83
C TRP A 121 15.07 4.98 15.93
N THR A 122 16.29 4.99 15.40
CA THR A 122 16.71 6.03 14.46
C THR A 122 15.89 5.93 13.18
N ARG A 123 15.60 7.09 12.59
CA ARG A 123 14.83 7.24 11.36
C ARG A 123 15.47 8.31 10.50
N ASP A 124 15.65 8.00 9.22
CA ASP A 124 16.08 8.93 8.18
C ASP A 124 14.94 9.26 7.21
N GLY A 125 13.76 8.64 7.43
CA GLY A 125 12.57 8.86 6.64
C GLY A 125 12.71 8.22 5.26
N CYS A 126 11.94 8.70 4.28
CA CYS A 126 11.96 8.06 2.97
C CYS A 126 13.25 8.38 2.21
N SER A 127 14.18 7.42 2.13
CA SER A 127 15.37 7.45 1.29
C SER A 127 15.07 7.09 -0.19
N ALA A 128 13.86 7.39 -0.66
CA ALA A 128 13.39 7.04 -1.99
C ALA A 128 14.29 7.60 -3.09
N PRO A 129 14.55 6.85 -4.19
CA PRO A 129 15.45 7.28 -5.24
C PRO A 129 15.03 8.61 -5.87
N ASP A 130 16.00 9.50 -6.05
CA ASP A 130 15.84 10.69 -6.88
C ASP A 130 15.38 10.26 -8.29
N GLY A 131 14.33 10.89 -8.80
CA GLY A 131 13.78 10.61 -10.13
C GLY A 131 12.42 9.88 -10.16
N LEU A 132 11.86 9.44 -9.03
CA LEU A 132 10.45 9.03 -8.97
C LEU A 132 9.49 10.20 -8.70
N GLY A 133 10.02 11.39 -8.34
CA GLY A 133 9.49 12.69 -8.76
C GLY A 133 8.06 13.08 -8.37
N LEU A 134 7.42 12.42 -7.41
CA LEU A 134 6.00 12.69 -7.14
C LEU A 134 5.71 13.63 -5.95
N GLY A 135 6.74 14.08 -5.22
CA GLY A 135 6.53 14.91 -4.03
C GLY A 135 5.90 14.20 -2.83
N TYR A 136 5.68 12.88 -2.87
CA TYR A 136 5.12 12.10 -1.75
C TYR A 136 6.13 11.74 -0.65
N ARG A 137 7.39 12.20 -0.73
CA ARG A 137 8.41 11.90 0.30
C ARG A 137 7.90 12.27 1.70
N GLU A 138 7.32 13.46 1.83
CA GLU A 138 6.80 13.95 3.11
C GLU A 138 5.47 13.30 3.49
N ASP A 139 4.63 12.98 2.50
CA ASP A 139 3.39 12.24 2.71
C ASP A 139 3.67 10.84 3.28
N PHE A 140 4.68 10.13 2.75
CA PHE A 140 5.03 8.76 3.14
C PHE A 140 6.03 8.68 4.28
N ARG A 141 6.57 9.81 4.75
CA ARG A 141 7.51 9.85 5.88
C ARG A 141 7.03 9.03 7.10
N PRO A 142 5.74 9.06 7.50
CA PRO A 142 5.27 8.21 8.59
C PRO A 142 5.42 6.72 8.30
N ALA A 143 5.08 6.25 7.10
CA ALA A 143 5.24 4.85 6.71
C ALA A 143 6.73 4.44 6.63
N CYS A 144 7.58 5.32 6.12
CA CYS A 144 9.03 5.10 6.08
C CYS A 144 9.63 4.95 7.48
N ASN A 145 9.15 5.71 8.48
CA ASN A 145 9.61 5.54 9.86
C ASN A 145 9.31 4.15 10.43
N VAL A 146 8.15 3.57 10.09
CA VAL A 146 7.79 2.19 10.50
C VAL A 146 8.72 1.18 9.83
N HIS A 147 8.97 1.38 8.53
CA HIS A 147 9.86 0.54 7.72
C HIS A 147 11.30 0.56 8.25
N ASP A 148 11.84 1.75 8.53
CA ASP A 148 13.16 1.95 9.11
C ASP A 148 13.32 1.14 10.41
N PHE A 149 12.35 1.25 11.32
CA PHE A 149 12.38 0.50 12.58
C PHE A 149 12.41 -1.01 12.35
N GLY A 150 11.55 -1.52 11.46
CA GLY A 150 11.53 -2.93 11.09
C GLY A 150 12.88 -3.39 10.51
N TYR A 151 13.43 -2.66 9.54
CA TYR A 151 14.71 -2.96 8.89
C TYR A 151 15.87 -2.95 9.88
N ARG A 152 16.00 -1.87 10.66
CA ARG A 152 17.13 -1.65 11.57
C ARG A 152 17.22 -2.71 12.65
N ASN A 153 16.09 -3.21 13.13
CA ASN A 153 16.05 -4.21 14.19
C ASN A 153 16.03 -5.64 13.65
N LEU A 154 15.22 -5.96 12.63
CA LEU A 154 15.14 -7.33 12.11
C LEU A 154 16.43 -7.78 11.41
N LYS A 155 17.20 -6.85 10.80
CA LYS A 155 18.52 -7.20 10.27
C LYS A 155 19.53 -7.67 11.34
N VAL A 156 19.31 -7.28 12.59
CA VAL A 156 20.17 -7.63 13.73
C VAL A 156 19.62 -8.86 14.45
N TYR A 157 18.32 -8.87 14.76
CA TYR A 157 17.71 -9.88 15.62
C TYR A 157 17.17 -11.11 14.87
N GLU A 158 16.83 -10.99 13.58
CA GLU A 158 16.36 -12.13 12.77
C GLU A 158 16.42 -11.82 11.26
N ARG A 159 17.62 -11.84 10.69
CA ARG A 159 17.84 -11.47 9.29
C ARG A 159 17.41 -12.59 8.33
N THR A 160 16.20 -12.48 7.79
CA THR A 160 15.67 -13.41 6.79
C THR A 160 15.00 -12.67 5.63
N ASP A 161 15.01 -13.28 4.44
CA ASP A 161 14.29 -12.73 3.28
C ASP A 161 12.78 -12.64 3.51
N ALA A 162 12.23 -13.56 4.32
CA ALA A 162 10.83 -13.55 4.71
C ALA A 162 10.50 -12.29 5.54
N ASN A 163 11.30 -11.99 6.56
CA ASN A 163 11.14 -10.79 7.38
C ASN A 163 11.32 -9.50 6.57
N ARG A 164 12.27 -9.47 5.63
CA ARG A 164 12.45 -8.34 4.71
C ARG A 164 11.19 -8.13 3.87
N LYS A 165 10.69 -9.20 3.23
CA LYS A 165 9.48 -9.17 2.40
C LYS A 165 8.27 -8.68 3.19
N THR A 166 8.03 -9.21 4.38
CA THR A 166 6.92 -8.77 5.24
C THR A 166 7.05 -7.30 5.63
N THR A 167 8.26 -6.84 5.96
CA THR A 167 8.47 -5.42 6.29
C THR A 167 8.20 -4.51 5.09
N ASP A 168 8.59 -4.92 3.87
CA ASP A 168 8.29 -4.18 2.64
C ASP A 168 6.78 -4.16 2.32
N GLU A 169 6.08 -5.28 2.53
CA GLU A 169 4.63 -5.38 2.32
C GLU A 169 3.85 -4.49 3.30
N VAL A 170 4.28 -4.43 4.56
CA VAL A 170 3.70 -3.52 5.56
C VAL A 170 3.98 -2.06 5.20
N PHE A 171 5.16 -1.76 4.69
CA PHE A 171 5.48 -0.42 4.21
C PHE A 171 4.53 0.03 3.09
N HIS A 172 4.31 -0.82 2.09
CA HIS A 172 3.34 -0.58 1.03
C HIS A 172 1.93 -0.35 1.59
N ALA A 173 1.47 -1.21 2.49
CA ALA A 173 0.13 -1.09 3.08
C ALA A 173 -0.06 0.19 3.92
N ASN A 174 0.98 0.61 4.64
CA ASN A 174 0.95 1.87 5.39
C ASN A 174 0.89 3.09 4.47
N MET A 175 1.63 3.08 3.35
CA MET A 175 1.53 4.13 2.32
C MET A 175 0.14 4.16 1.67
N ASP A 176 -0.43 3.00 1.35
CA ASP A 176 -1.79 2.89 0.82
C ASP A 176 -2.84 3.43 1.80
N GLY A 177 -2.67 3.19 3.10
CA GLY A 177 -3.51 3.78 4.14
C GLY A 177 -3.48 5.32 4.14
N ILE A 178 -2.29 5.91 3.91
CA ILE A 178 -2.13 7.37 3.75
C ILE A 178 -2.83 7.85 2.47
N CYS A 179 -2.72 7.08 1.37
CA CYS A 179 -3.37 7.42 0.10
C CYS A 179 -4.90 7.33 0.17
N ALA A 180 -5.45 6.36 0.91
CA ALA A 180 -6.89 6.20 1.08
C ALA A 180 -7.57 7.45 1.69
N ALA A 181 -6.86 8.16 2.58
CA ALA A 181 -7.34 9.40 3.19
C ALA A 181 -7.34 10.61 2.25
N LYS A 182 -6.67 10.53 1.08
CA LYS A 182 -6.64 11.64 0.11
C LYS A 182 -7.95 11.74 -0.67
N SER A 183 -8.23 12.95 -1.16
CA SER A 183 -9.35 13.23 -2.06
C SER A 183 -9.27 12.40 -3.34
N PHE A 184 -10.40 12.11 -3.97
CA PHE A 184 -10.49 11.36 -5.23
C PHE A 184 -9.47 11.83 -6.28
N LEU A 185 -9.31 13.14 -6.48
CA LEU A 185 -8.37 13.70 -7.48
C LEU A 185 -6.89 13.42 -7.20
N LYS A 186 -6.49 13.22 -5.94
CA LYS A 186 -5.08 13.02 -5.53
C LYS A 186 -4.76 11.56 -5.22
N ARG A 187 -5.79 10.72 -5.12
CA ARG A 187 -5.68 9.34 -4.67
C ARG A 187 -4.98 8.46 -5.72
N PRO A 188 -5.33 8.48 -7.02
CA PRO A 188 -4.66 7.67 -8.04
C PRO A 188 -3.14 7.87 -8.09
N ALA A 189 -2.69 9.13 -8.19
CA ALA A 189 -1.27 9.47 -8.20
C ALA A 189 -0.56 8.99 -6.92
N CYS A 190 -1.22 9.08 -5.76
CA CYS A 190 -0.66 8.58 -4.50
C CYS A 190 -0.47 7.07 -4.50
N TYR A 191 -1.48 6.31 -4.95
CA TYR A 191 -1.36 4.85 -5.03
C TYR A 191 -0.29 4.41 -6.04
N ALA A 192 -0.18 5.11 -7.17
CA ALA A 192 0.92 4.88 -8.12
C ALA A 192 2.29 5.14 -7.45
N ALA A 193 2.40 6.21 -6.65
CA ALA A 193 3.58 6.52 -5.86
C ALA A 193 3.92 5.43 -4.85
N SER A 194 2.92 5.00 -4.07
CA SER A 194 3.02 3.97 -3.05
C SER A 194 3.61 2.70 -3.64
N TYR A 195 3.08 2.29 -4.81
CA TYR A 195 3.59 1.14 -5.55
C TYR A 195 5.05 1.31 -5.99
N ALA A 196 5.40 2.47 -6.54
CA ALA A 196 6.76 2.74 -6.98
C ALA A 196 7.78 2.74 -5.81
N TYR A 197 7.40 3.28 -4.65
CA TYR A 197 8.23 3.26 -3.43
C TYR A 197 8.43 1.83 -2.93
N TYR A 198 7.36 1.03 -2.92
CA TYR A 198 7.43 -0.40 -2.59
C TYR A 198 8.40 -1.13 -3.54
N GLN A 199 8.29 -0.92 -4.86
CA GLN A 199 9.22 -1.52 -5.81
C GLN A 199 10.66 -1.07 -5.60
N GLY A 200 10.88 0.18 -5.20
CA GLY A 200 12.20 0.69 -4.80
C GLY A 200 12.87 -0.17 -3.72
N VAL A 201 12.17 -0.47 -2.63
CA VAL A 201 12.72 -1.30 -1.53
C VAL A 201 12.80 -2.79 -1.91
N ARG A 202 11.89 -3.29 -2.76
CA ARG A 202 11.94 -4.68 -3.23
C ARG A 202 13.20 -4.97 -4.05
N VAL A 203 13.57 -4.05 -4.94
CA VAL A 203 14.72 -4.17 -5.84
C VAL A 203 16.03 -3.77 -5.15
N GLY A 204 16.06 -2.66 -4.41
CA GLY A 204 17.29 -2.09 -3.85
C GLY A 204 17.56 -2.38 -2.37
N GLY A 205 16.56 -2.83 -1.61
CA GLY A 205 16.64 -2.91 -0.14
C GLY A 205 17.49 -4.05 0.43
N SER A 206 17.96 -4.99 -0.39
CA SER A 206 18.71 -6.17 0.08
C SER A 206 20.06 -5.82 0.74
N SER A 207 20.71 -4.75 0.29
CA SER A 207 21.99 -4.28 0.85
C SER A 207 21.84 -3.53 2.18
N SER A 208 20.64 -2.99 2.44
CA SER A 208 20.33 -2.18 3.63
C SER A 208 19.63 -2.98 4.73
N PHE A 209 18.91 -4.04 4.36
CA PHE A 209 18.42 -5.08 5.27
C PHE A 209 19.56 -5.96 5.72
#